data_AF-A0A963DSI2-F1
#
_entry.id   AF-A0A963DSI2-F1
#
_cell.length_a   1.000
_cell.length_b   1.000
_cell.length_c   1.000
_cell.angle_alpha   90.00
_cell.angle_beta   90.00
_cell.angle_gamma   90.00
#
_symmetry.space_group_name_H-M   'P 1'
#
loop_
_entity.id
_entity.type
_entity.pdbx_description
1 polymer ?
#
loop_
_entity_poly.entity_id
_entity_poly.type
_entity_poly.pdbx_seq_one_letter_code
_entity_poly.pdbx_strand_id
1 'polypeptide(L)'
;MRKSSSSPRLDVLPTPELIARGQDLLSAHNYKDAIDVYKLLLKREPHPEAGWRESLATAYLERARQLAQKAMCREAAVLWENIPTICAQAPHPEWYVEWLLQSNQYAKAMRAYAQYTSALASAGELETQLAALALAGQKDILQSLPQEIPLRRQLATAQAALRAYGKGESESAVREHLQNIPIRSSYRDLRQALSALLKLDTDPVEAAKLVERIATTSPYHGLAEIIRACAAPEPAPELMALDAAQRELAAHLLGLDARQLKLLKDWAKLGTPPDDKALFGFIISNLTVLDQEQARRACLALLSVYPRGQPIYTQRFGPLPAFEA
;
A
#
# COMPACT_ATOMS: atom_id res chain seq x y z
N MET A 1 34.73 20.97 19.15
CA MET A 1 34.39 20.72 20.57
C MET A 1 32.99 20.14 20.66
N ARG A 2 32.86 18.82 20.87
CA ARG A 2 31.56 18.16 21.09
C ARG A 2 31.25 18.26 22.58
N LYS A 3 30.22 19.05 22.96
CA LYS A 3 29.68 19.00 24.33
C LYS A 3 28.94 17.68 24.49
N SER A 4 29.52 16.75 25.24
CA SER A 4 28.80 15.60 25.79
C SER A 4 27.86 16.12 26.86
N SER A 5 26.59 16.36 26.52
CA SER A 5 25.55 16.58 27.52
C SER A 5 25.25 15.23 28.19
N SER A 6 25.97 14.94 29.26
CA SER A 6 25.61 13.92 30.24
C SER A 6 24.28 14.33 30.86
N SER A 7 23.17 13.91 30.25
CA SER A 7 21.84 14.05 30.87
C SER A 7 21.91 13.45 32.28
N PRO A 8 21.48 14.18 33.33
CA PRO A 8 21.50 13.66 34.69
C PRO A 8 20.71 12.35 34.75
N ARG A 9 21.23 11.37 35.51
CA ARG A 9 20.54 10.08 35.72
C ARG A 9 19.17 10.36 36.32
N LEU A 10 18.12 9.90 35.64
CA LEU A 10 16.72 10.14 36.03
C LEU A 10 16.44 9.74 37.49
N ASP A 11 17.09 8.68 37.97
CA ASP A 11 16.92 8.13 39.31
C ASP A 11 17.28 9.08 40.46
N VAL A 12 18.10 10.11 40.17
CA VAL A 12 18.61 11.07 41.17
C VAL A 12 17.74 12.33 41.25
N LEU A 13 16.89 12.58 40.25
CA LEU A 13 16.07 13.79 40.20
C LEU A 13 14.95 13.74 41.26
N PRO A 14 14.64 14.87 41.93
CA PRO A 14 13.44 15.00 42.77
C PRO A 14 12.15 14.75 41.98
N THR A 15 11.10 14.25 42.63
CA THR A 15 9.82 13.96 41.97
C THR A 15 9.22 15.16 41.22
N PRO A 16 9.20 16.40 41.76
CA PRO A 16 8.69 17.56 41.02
C PRO A 16 9.45 17.84 39.72
N GLU A 17 10.77 17.64 39.71
CA GLU A 17 11.60 17.81 38.50
C GLU A 17 11.34 16.70 37.48
N LEU A 18 11.08 15.47 37.93
CA LEU A 18 10.66 14.38 37.04
C LEU A 18 9.30 14.65 36.39
N ILE A 19 8.35 15.22 37.14
CA ILE A 19 7.03 15.59 36.61
C ILE A 19 7.18 16.65 35.51
N ALA A 20 7.87 17.75 35.79
CA ALA A 20 8.14 18.80 34.81
C ALA A 20 8.84 18.24 33.57
N ARG A 21 9.88 17.42 33.77
CA ARG A 21 10.61 16.79 32.67
C ARG A 21 9.74 15.85 31.83
N GLY A 22 8.86 15.08 32.46
CA GLY A 22 7.92 14.21 31.74
C GLY A 22 6.99 15.01 30.82
N GLN A 23 6.45 16.12 31.34
CA GLN A 23 5.58 17.03 30.58
C GLN A 23 6.33 17.70 29.42
N ASP A 24 7.55 18.17 29.66
CA ASP A 24 8.42 18.75 28.62
C ASP A 24 8.72 17.73 27.52
N LEU A 25 9.01 16.48 27.87
CA LEU A 25 9.29 15.43 26.89
C LEU A 25 8.06 15.03 26.07
N LEU A 26 6.87 14.99 26.69
CA LEU A 26 5.61 14.77 25.97
C LEU A 26 5.34 15.90 24.97
N SER A 27 5.46 17.16 25.41
CA SER A 27 5.23 18.32 24.54
C SER A 27 6.27 18.41 23.41
N ALA A 28 7.52 18.01 23.67
CA ALA A 28 8.58 17.90 22.68
C ALA A 28 8.48 16.66 21.78
N HIS A 29 7.43 15.83 21.91
CA HIS A 29 7.24 14.59 21.15
C HIS A 29 8.38 13.56 21.32
N ASN A 30 9.17 13.69 22.39
CA ASN A 30 10.23 12.75 22.76
C ASN A 30 9.66 11.64 23.64
N TYR A 31 8.78 10.84 23.06
CA TYR A 31 8.00 9.85 23.79
C TYR A 31 8.83 8.71 24.37
N LYS A 32 9.98 8.38 23.77
CA LYS A 32 10.88 7.34 24.29
C LYS A 32 11.36 7.72 25.69
N ASP A 33 11.92 8.92 25.84
CA ASP A 33 12.43 9.37 27.12
C ASP A 33 11.28 9.69 28.10
N ALA A 34 10.12 10.15 27.59
CA ALA A 34 8.92 10.34 28.40
C ALA A 34 8.44 9.02 29.04
N ILE A 35 8.44 7.91 28.29
CA ILE A 35 8.10 6.57 28.82
C ILE A 35 9.01 6.21 30.00
N ASP A 36 10.32 6.45 29.89
CA ASP A 36 11.27 6.13 30.96
C ASP A 36 11.01 6.98 32.22
N VAL A 37 10.70 8.27 32.05
CA VAL A 37 10.32 9.16 33.15
C VAL A 37 9.03 8.71 33.83
N TYR A 38 7.96 8.43 33.07
CA TYR A 38 6.67 8.06 33.66
C TYR A 38 6.68 6.66 34.28
N LYS A 39 7.50 5.72 33.77
CA LYS A 39 7.75 4.45 34.47
C LYS A 39 8.40 4.67 35.83
N LEU A 40 9.36 5.58 35.92
CA LEU A 40 10.01 5.92 37.18
C LEU A 40 9.05 6.61 38.16
N LEU A 41 8.23 7.56 37.67
CA LEU A 41 7.19 8.22 38.46
C LEU A 41 6.18 7.21 39.01
N LEU A 42 5.69 6.29 38.18
CA LEU A 42 4.76 5.24 38.61
C LEU A 42 5.37 4.30 39.66
N LYS A 43 6.69 4.04 39.58
CA LYS A 43 7.42 3.25 40.57
C LYS A 43 7.55 3.98 41.91
N ARG A 44 7.73 5.31 41.89
CA ARG A 44 7.85 6.13 43.12
C ARG A 44 6.51 6.39 43.78
N GLU A 45 5.49 6.67 42.97
CA GLU A 45 4.15 7.05 43.41
C GLU A 45 3.10 6.22 42.65
N PRO A 46 2.78 5.00 43.13
CA PRO A 46 1.89 4.09 42.41
C PRO A 46 0.40 4.46 42.52
N HIS A 47 0.06 5.52 43.25
CA HIS A 47 -1.32 5.93 43.53
C HIS A 47 -2.03 6.43 42.25
N PRO A 48 -3.26 5.96 41.96
CA PRO A 48 -4.00 6.35 40.75
C PRO A 48 -4.24 7.85 40.60
N GLU A 49 -4.43 8.57 41.71
CA GLU A 49 -4.75 10.01 41.73
C GLU A 49 -3.67 10.90 41.09
N ALA A 50 -2.44 10.38 40.96
CA ALA A 50 -1.32 11.14 40.43
C ALA A 50 -1.29 11.24 38.89
N GLY A 51 -2.14 10.50 38.16
CA GLY A 51 -2.26 10.62 36.70
C GLY A 51 -1.09 10.05 35.87
N TRP A 52 -0.16 9.32 36.51
CA TRP A 52 1.04 8.78 35.85
C TRP A 52 0.72 7.65 34.88
N ARG A 53 -0.35 6.87 35.14
CA ARG A 53 -0.78 5.78 34.25
C ARG A 53 -1.27 6.33 32.92
N GLU A 54 -2.08 7.37 32.95
CA GLU A 54 -2.64 8.08 31.79
C GLU A 54 -1.53 8.77 30.97
N SER A 55 -0.60 9.41 31.66
CA SER A 55 0.56 10.05 31.01
C SER A 55 1.48 9.01 30.34
N LEU A 56 1.72 7.88 31.00
CA LEU A 56 2.48 6.77 30.44
C LEU A 56 1.76 6.11 29.25
N ALA A 57 0.45 5.91 29.34
CA ALA A 57 -0.37 5.38 28.25
C ALA A 57 -0.33 6.29 27.02
N THR A 58 -0.45 7.61 27.21
CA THR A 58 -0.29 8.62 26.16
C THR A 58 1.09 8.51 25.50
N ALA A 59 2.15 8.43 26.31
CA ALA A 59 3.52 8.30 25.80
C ALA A 59 3.70 7.02 24.97
N TYR A 60 3.14 5.89 25.43
CA TYR A 60 3.15 4.64 24.68
C TYR A 60 2.40 4.72 23.36
N LEU A 61 1.19 5.28 23.37
CA LEU A 61 0.33 5.38 22.20
C LEU A 61 0.98 6.25 21.12
N GLU A 62 1.45 7.44 21.47
CA GLU A 62 2.06 8.35 20.51
C GLU A 62 3.41 7.83 20.01
N ARG A 63 4.17 7.12 20.86
CA ARG A 63 5.38 6.44 20.40
C ARG A 63 5.05 5.31 19.41
N ALA A 64 4.03 4.51 19.68
CA ALA A 64 3.57 3.47 18.77
C ALA A 64 3.17 4.09 17.41
N ARG A 65 2.44 5.20 17.42
CA ARG A 65 2.07 5.95 16.22
C ARG A 65 3.29 6.44 15.43
N GLN A 66 4.31 7.00 16.08
CA GLN A 66 5.57 7.40 15.43
C GLN A 66 6.30 6.22 14.77
N LEU A 67 6.24 5.03 15.36
CA LEU A 67 6.84 3.83 14.78
C LEU A 67 6.04 3.34 13.58
N ALA A 68 4.72 3.30 13.68
CA ALA A 68 3.85 2.93 12.57
C ALA A 68 4.00 3.85 11.35
N GLN A 69 4.16 5.17 11.56
CA GLN A 69 4.46 6.13 10.49
C GLN A 69 5.78 5.83 9.76
N LYS A 70 6.69 5.09 10.39
CA LYS A 70 7.96 4.62 9.81
C LYS A 70 7.87 3.17 9.33
N ALA A 71 6.66 2.65 9.11
CA ALA A 71 6.34 1.27 8.75
C ALA A 71 6.81 0.21 9.78
N MET A 72 7.14 0.60 11.01
CA MET A 72 7.52 -0.31 12.10
C MET A 72 6.28 -0.77 12.89
N CYS A 73 5.34 -1.40 12.18
CA CYS A 73 4.01 -1.73 12.71
C CYS A 73 4.06 -2.83 13.78
N ARG A 74 5.03 -3.74 13.70
CA ARG A 74 5.21 -4.79 14.71
C ARG A 74 5.63 -4.20 16.05
N GLU A 75 6.57 -3.26 16.03
CA GLU A 75 7.07 -2.55 17.21
C GLU A 75 6.00 -1.61 17.77
N ALA A 76 5.22 -0.95 16.91
CA ALA A 76 4.07 -0.15 17.31
C ALA A 76 3.05 -0.98 18.10
N ALA A 77 2.67 -2.16 17.57
CA ALA A 77 1.75 -3.08 18.24
C ALA A 77 2.29 -3.52 19.63
N VAL A 78 3.58 -3.87 19.72
CA VAL A 78 4.21 -4.25 21.00
C VAL A 78 4.18 -3.12 22.02
N LEU A 79 4.34 -1.86 21.60
CA LEU A 79 4.23 -0.73 22.54
C LEU A 79 2.79 -0.54 23.03
N TRP A 80 1.82 -0.63 22.12
CA TRP A 80 0.40 -0.50 22.44
C TRP A 80 -0.07 -1.55 23.45
N GLU A 81 0.44 -2.77 23.36
CA GLU A 81 0.12 -3.88 24.28
C GLU A 81 0.44 -3.58 25.75
N ASN A 82 1.30 -2.59 26.03
CA ASN A 82 1.56 -2.16 27.41
C ASN A 82 0.37 -1.36 27.98
N ILE A 83 -0.42 -0.67 27.14
CA ILE A 83 -1.45 0.27 27.59
C ILE A 83 -2.57 -0.44 28.38
N PRO A 84 -3.18 -1.54 27.89
CA PRO A 84 -4.22 -2.23 28.66
C PRO A 84 -3.74 -2.83 29.99
N THR A 85 -2.41 -2.96 30.19
CA THR A 85 -1.85 -3.44 31.46
C THR A 85 -1.76 -2.35 32.54
N ILE A 86 -1.75 -1.08 32.12
CA ILE A 86 -1.61 0.08 33.02
C ILE A 86 -2.89 0.92 33.10
N CYS A 87 -3.77 0.85 32.10
CA CYS A 87 -5.05 1.55 32.06
C CYS A 87 -6.19 0.56 31.82
N ALA A 88 -7.35 0.80 32.47
CA ALA A 88 -8.53 -0.03 32.29
C ALA A 88 -9.16 0.11 30.89
N GLN A 89 -8.91 1.23 30.21
CA GLN A 89 -9.39 1.50 28.86
C GLN A 89 -8.25 1.28 27.86
N ALA A 90 -8.57 0.59 26.75
CA ALA A 90 -7.68 0.43 25.63
C ALA A 90 -7.98 1.53 24.59
N PRO A 91 -7.15 2.57 24.45
CA PRO A 91 -7.40 3.65 23.50
C PRO A 91 -7.12 3.17 22.07
N HIS A 92 -7.94 3.61 21.13
CA HIS A 92 -7.78 3.35 19.70
C HIS A 92 -7.47 1.89 19.33
N PRO A 93 -8.32 0.92 19.73
CA PRO A 93 -8.12 -0.49 19.38
C PRO A 93 -8.07 -0.72 17.87
N GLU A 94 -8.70 0.15 17.07
CA GLU A 94 -8.65 0.11 15.60
C GLU A 94 -7.22 0.22 15.06
N TRP A 95 -6.39 1.10 15.61
CA TRP A 95 -4.99 1.25 15.19
C TRP A 95 -4.16 0.02 15.54
N TYR A 96 -4.39 -0.55 16.72
CA TYR A 96 -3.70 -1.76 17.13
C TYR A 96 -4.00 -2.94 16.21
N VAL A 97 -5.28 -3.16 15.87
CA VAL A 97 -5.66 -4.20 14.93
C VAL A 97 -5.04 -3.92 13.55
N GLU A 98 -5.08 -2.69 13.07
CA GLU A 98 -4.46 -2.30 11.80
C GLU A 98 -2.95 -2.59 11.77
N TRP A 99 -2.20 -2.22 12.81
CA TRP A 99 -0.77 -2.49 12.90
C TRP A 99 -0.46 -3.99 12.94
N LEU A 100 -1.31 -4.80 13.57
CA LEU A 100 -1.19 -6.25 13.55
C LEU A 100 -1.45 -6.81 12.14
N LEU A 101 -2.43 -6.28 11.40
CA LEU A 101 -2.69 -6.69 10.01
C LEU A 101 -1.53 -6.30 9.09
N GLN A 102 -1.01 -5.07 9.19
CA GLN A 102 0.12 -4.58 8.39
C GLN A 102 1.43 -5.33 8.69
N SER A 103 1.58 -5.89 9.90
CA SER A 103 2.72 -6.73 10.28
C SER A 103 2.46 -8.24 10.11
N ASN A 104 1.40 -8.62 9.39
CA ASN A 104 0.99 -10.00 9.08
C ASN A 104 0.75 -10.88 10.31
N GLN A 105 0.43 -10.29 11.47
CA GLN A 105 0.09 -10.98 12.71
C GLN A 105 -1.41 -11.32 12.78
N TYR A 106 -1.95 -11.96 11.73
CA TYR A 106 -3.39 -12.12 11.52
C TYR A 106 -4.13 -12.82 12.67
N ALA A 107 -3.59 -13.92 13.20
CA ALA A 107 -4.20 -14.62 14.33
C ALA A 107 -4.28 -13.75 15.60
N LYS A 108 -3.31 -12.84 15.81
CA LYS A 108 -3.33 -11.88 16.92
C LYS A 108 -4.32 -10.75 16.62
N ALA A 109 -4.35 -10.25 15.38
CA ALA A 109 -5.30 -9.25 14.93
C ALA A 109 -6.75 -9.70 15.14
N MET A 110 -7.07 -10.95 14.80
CA MET A 110 -8.42 -11.49 14.98
C MET A 110 -8.82 -11.66 16.45
N ARG A 111 -7.89 -12.06 17.32
CA ARG A 111 -8.13 -12.10 18.77
C ARG A 111 -8.41 -10.69 19.31
N ALA A 112 -7.63 -9.70 18.89
CA ALA A 112 -7.84 -8.30 19.27
C ALA A 112 -9.18 -7.76 18.72
N TYR A 113 -9.52 -8.06 17.46
CA TYR A 113 -10.79 -7.68 16.86
C TYR A 113 -11.99 -8.24 17.63
N ALA A 114 -11.93 -9.52 18.03
CA ALA A 114 -12.95 -10.15 18.86
C ALA A 114 -13.01 -9.55 20.27
N GLN A 115 -11.86 -9.24 20.87
CA GLN A 115 -11.76 -8.63 22.20
C GLN A 115 -12.37 -7.22 22.24
N TYR A 116 -12.19 -6.43 21.17
CA TYR A 116 -12.61 -5.03 21.10
C TYR A 116 -13.81 -4.78 20.18
N THR A 117 -14.62 -5.80 19.88
CA THR A 117 -15.71 -5.72 18.89
C THR A 117 -16.68 -4.55 19.13
N SER A 118 -17.04 -4.27 20.39
CA SER A 118 -17.94 -3.15 20.72
C SER A 118 -17.35 -1.78 20.38
N ALA A 119 -16.05 -1.58 20.61
CA ALA A 119 -15.34 -0.35 20.26
C ALA A 119 -15.09 -0.23 18.75
N LEU A 120 -15.04 -1.35 18.03
CA LEU A 120 -14.78 -1.41 16.59
C LEU A 120 -16.05 -1.37 15.73
N ALA A 121 -17.24 -1.27 16.31
CA ALA A 121 -18.51 -1.33 15.59
C ALA A 121 -18.69 -0.24 14.51
N SER A 122 -17.94 0.87 14.59
CA SER A 122 -17.94 1.96 13.60
C SER A 122 -16.72 1.94 12.66
N ALA A 123 -15.80 0.99 12.80
CA ALA A 123 -14.54 0.91 12.05
C ALA A 123 -14.73 0.30 10.65
N GLY A 124 -15.53 0.94 9.79
CA GLY A 124 -15.89 0.42 8.46
C GLY A 124 -14.70 0.22 7.50
N GLU A 125 -13.62 0.98 7.65
CA GLU A 125 -12.38 0.79 6.88
C GLU A 125 -11.67 -0.52 7.26
N LEU A 126 -11.59 -0.82 8.57
CA LEU A 126 -11.03 -2.06 9.08
C LEU A 126 -11.82 -3.27 8.57
N GLU A 127 -13.15 -3.20 8.56
CA GLU A 127 -13.98 -4.26 7.97
C GLU A 127 -13.70 -4.45 6.48
N THR A 128 -13.47 -3.37 5.73
CA THR A 128 -13.12 -3.44 4.30
C THR A 128 -11.77 -4.14 4.10
N GLN A 129 -10.79 -3.87 4.97
CA GLN A 129 -9.50 -4.55 4.97
C GLN A 129 -9.61 -6.04 5.30
N LEU A 130 -10.38 -6.39 6.34
CA LEU A 130 -10.66 -7.78 6.70
C LEU A 130 -11.39 -8.54 5.58
N ALA A 131 -12.30 -7.87 4.88
CA ALA A 131 -13.04 -8.43 3.75
C ALA A 131 -12.10 -8.76 2.58
N ALA A 132 -11.18 -7.85 2.24
CA ALA A 132 -10.17 -8.09 1.21
C ALA A 132 -9.24 -9.27 1.58
N LEU A 133 -8.78 -9.35 2.83
CA LEU A 133 -7.97 -10.47 3.32
C LEU A 133 -8.73 -11.81 3.29
N ALA A 134 -10.01 -11.80 3.65
CA ALA A 134 -10.88 -12.97 3.55
C ALA A 134 -11.05 -13.42 2.09
N LEU A 135 -11.23 -12.47 1.16
CA LEU A 135 -11.31 -12.74 -0.28
C LEU A 135 -10.00 -13.33 -0.83
N ALA A 136 -8.86 -12.83 -0.35
CA ALA A 136 -7.53 -13.35 -0.67
C ALA A 136 -7.24 -14.72 -0.04
N GLY A 137 -8.17 -15.30 0.73
CA GLY A 137 -8.03 -16.64 1.28
C GLY A 137 -7.18 -16.73 2.54
N GLN A 138 -6.96 -15.62 3.26
CA GLN A 138 -6.16 -15.66 4.49
C GLN A 138 -6.86 -16.55 5.54
N LYS A 139 -6.20 -17.63 5.93
CA LYS A 139 -6.75 -18.71 6.78
C LYS A 139 -7.17 -18.26 8.18
N ASP A 140 -6.31 -17.56 8.91
CA ASP A 140 -6.57 -17.07 10.26
C ASP A 140 -7.77 -16.13 10.29
N ILE A 141 -7.89 -15.25 9.30
CA ILE A 141 -9.05 -14.37 9.13
C ILE A 141 -10.31 -15.23 8.88
N LEU A 142 -10.26 -16.12 7.90
CA LEU A 142 -11.40 -16.97 7.53
C LEU A 142 -11.89 -17.90 8.65
N GLN A 143 -11.00 -18.36 9.52
CA GLN A 143 -11.32 -19.23 10.65
C GLN A 143 -11.86 -18.47 11.86
N SER A 144 -11.44 -17.21 12.03
CA SER A 144 -11.77 -16.43 13.23
C SER A 144 -12.96 -15.50 13.05
N LEU A 145 -13.34 -15.16 11.82
CA LEU A 145 -14.50 -14.29 11.55
C LEU A 145 -15.81 -14.97 12.00
N PRO A 146 -16.62 -14.33 12.85
CA PRO A 146 -17.92 -14.86 13.23
C PRO A 146 -18.82 -15.11 12.00
N GLN A 147 -19.70 -16.11 12.06
CA GLN A 147 -20.57 -16.43 10.92
C GLN A 147 -21.67 -15.38 10.69
N GLU A 148 -22.11 -14.72 11.77
CA GLU A 148 -23.25 -13.81 11.76
C GLU A 148 -22.93 -12.42 11.20
N ILE A 149 -21.65 -12.03 11.16
CA ILE A 149 -21.28 -10.69 10.70
C ILE A 149 -21.49 -10.54 9.18
N PRO A 150 -21.98 -9.38 8.70
CA PRO A 150 -22.28 -9.16 7.28
C PRO A 150 -21.12 -9.49 6.34
N LEU A 151 -19.90 -9.13 6.73
CA LEU A 151 -18.67 -9.42 5.99
C LEU A 151 -18.50 -10.92 5.69
N ARG A 152 -18.77 -11.79 6.66
CA ARG A 152 -18.64 -13.24 6.48
C ARG A 152 -19.76 -13.79 5.61
N ARG A 153 -21.00 -13.35 5.83
CA ARG A 153 -22.18 -13.77 5.05
C ARG A 153 -22.06 -13.41 3.57
N GLN A 154 -21.46 -12.26 3.25
CA GLN A 154 -21.33 -11.75 1.89
C GLN A 154 -20.10 -12.30 1.14
N LEU A 155 -19.20 -13.02 1.82
CA LEU A 155 -17.97 -13.54 1.21
C LEU A 155 -18.25 -14.45 0.01
N ALA A 156 -19.24 -15.34 0.12
CA ALA A 156 -19.58 -16.27 -0.97
C ALA A 156 -20.05 -15.52 -2.23
N THR A 157 -20.84 -14.45 -2.06
CA THR A 157 -21.29 -13.59 -3.16
C THR A 157 -20.12 -12.86 -3.81
N ALA A 158 -19.22 -12.28 -3.01
CA ALA A 158 -18.02 -11.62 -3.52
C ALA A 158 -17.11 -12.58 -4.30
N GLN A 159 -16.92 -13.81 -3.79
CA GLN A 159 -16.18 -14.87 -4.48
C GLN A 159 -16.85 -15.30 -5.79
N ALA A 160 -18.18 -15.38 -5.82
CA ALA A 160 -18.91 -15.73 -7.04
C ALA A 160 -18.71 -14.67 -8.13
N ALA A 161 -18.84 -13.38 -7.79
CA ALA A 161 -18.59 -12.29 -8.73
C ALA A 161 -17.16 -12.30 -9.29
N LEU A 162 -16.16 -12.48 -8.42
CA LEU A 162 -14.76 -12.54 -8.84
C LEU A 162 -14.47 -13.76 -9.72
N ARG A 163 -15.06 -14.93 -9.41
CA ARG A 163 -14.92 -16.15 -10.22
C ARG A 163 -15.59 -16.01 -11.59
N ALA A 164 -16.79 -15.43 -11.66
CA ALA A 164 -17.49 -15.21 -12.91
C ALA A 164 -16.65 -14.32 -13.85
N TYR A 165 -16.10 -13.21 -13.31
CA TYR A 165 -15.16 -12.36 -14.05
C TYR A 165 -13.90 -13.13 -14.46
N GLY A 166 -13.25 -13.83 -13.53
CA GLY A 166 -11.99 -14.56 -13.81
C GLY A 166 -12.13 -15.74 -14.79
N LYS A 167 -13.35 -16.26 -14.98
CA LYS A 167 -13.66 -17.28 -16.00
C LYS A 167 -14.01 -16.70 -17.37
N GLY A 168 -14.12 -15.37 -17.49
CA GLY A 168 -14.57 -14.72 -18.72
C GLY A 168 -16.05 -15.00 -19.03
N GLU A 169 -16.90 -15.13 -18.01
CA GLU A 169 -18.35 -15.19 -18.23
C GLU A 169 -18.86 -13.88 -18.85
N SER A 170 -20.07 -13.89 -19.43
CA SER A 170 -20.61 -12.71 -20.11
C SER A 170 -20.77 -11.52 -19.15
N GLU A 171 -20.65 -10.29 -19.67
CA GLU A 171 -20.82 -9.07 -18.88
C GLU A 171 -22.14 -9.09 -18.08
N SER A 172 -23.21 -9.61 -18.67
CA SER A 172 -24.52 -9.75 -18.01
C SER A 172 -24.48 -10.68 -16.79
N ALA A 173 -23.81 -11.82 -16.88
CA ALA A 173 -23.70 -12.79 -15.79
C ALA A 173 -22.86 -12.23 -14.64
N VAL A 174 -21.75 -11.56 -14.95
CA VAL A 174 -20.93 -10.89 -13.93
C VAL A 174 -21.74 -9.77 -13.25
N ARG A 175 -22.49 -8.96 -14.01
CA ARG A 175 -23.36 -7.91 -13.45
C ARG A 175 -24.43 -8.46 -12.51
N GLU A 176 -25.02 -9.61 -12.80
CA GLU A 176 -25.99 -10.27 -11.92
C GLU A 176 -25.36 -10.60 -10.55
N HIS A 177 -24.16 -11.18 -10.55
CA HIS A 177 -23.44 -11.42 -9.29
C HIS A 177 -23.11 -10.12 -8.53
N LEU A 178 -22.71 -9.07 -9.24
CA LEU A 178 -22.38 -7.77 -8.64
C LEU A 178 -23.60 -7.08 -8.00
N GLN A 179 -24.81 -7.28 -8.53
CA GLN A 179 -26.05 -6.73 -7.95
C GLN A 179 -26.35 -7.32 -6.57
N ASN A 180 -25.89 -8.54 -6.30
CA ASN A 180 -26.07 -9.21 -5.01
C ASN A 180 -25.12 -8.68 -3.91
N ILE A 181 -24.17 -7.79 -4.25
CA ILE A 181 -23.29 -7.12 -3.27
C ILE A 181 -23.92 -5.77 -2.88
N PRO A 182 -24.41 -5.59 -1.63
CA PRO A 182 -25.06 -4.35 -1.22
C PRO A 182 -24.14 -3.13 -1.29
N ILE A 183 -24.71 -1.93 -1.49
CA ILE A 183 -23.95 -0.67 -1.61
C ILE A 183 -23.12 -0.37 -0.34
N ARG A 184 -23.64 -0.73 0.84
CA ARG A 184 -22.95 -0.54 2.13
C ARG A 184 -22.08 -1.73 2.54
N SER A 185 -21.84 -2.67 1.65
CA SER A 185 -21.00 -3.86 1.92
C SER A 185 -19.53 -3.49 2.12
N SER A 186 -18.82 -4.27 2.92
CA SER A 186 -17.35 -4.25 3.02
C SER A 186 -16.67 -4.71 1.71
N TYR A 187 -17.43 -5.24 0.74
CA TYR A 187 -16.96 -5.59 -0.61
C TYR A 187 -17.42 -4.58 -1.69
N ARG A 188 -17.93 -3.40 -1.31
CA ARG A 188 -18.42 -2.40 -2.28
C ARG A 188 -17.33 -1.94 -3.27
N ASP A 189 -16.10 -1.80 -2.80
CA ASP A 189 -14.97 -1.34 -3.63
C ASP A 189 -14.54 -2.46 -4.62
N LEU A 190 -14.63 -3.73 -4.22
CA LEU A 190 -14.50 -4.87 -5.14
C LEU A 190 -15.56 -4.80 -6.23
N ARG A 191 -16.82 -4.59 -5.85
CA ARG A 191 -17.92 -4.46 -6.81
C ARG A 191 -17.63 -3.35 -7.83
N GLN A 192 -17.10 -2.23 -7.35
CA GLN A 192 -16.76 -1.07 -8.17
C GLN A 192 -15.59 -1.37 -9.12
N ALA A 193 -14.52 -1.98 -8.63
CA ALA A 193 -13.37 -2.38 -9.44
C ALA A 193 -13.75 -3.42 -10.51
N LEU A 194 -14.54 -4.44 -10.17
CA LEU A 194 -15.03 -5.41 -11.15
C LEU A 194 -15.97 -4.77 -12.19
N SER A 195 -16.80 -3.81 -11.79
CA SER A 195 -17.64 -3.07 -12.75
C SER A 195 -16.80 -2.24 -13.73
N ALA A 196 -15.69 -1.66 -13.26
CA ALA A 196 -14.76 -0.92 -14.11
C ALA A 196 -14.01 -1.84 -15.07
N LEU A 197 -13.54 -3.00 -14.60
CA LEU A 197 -12.90 -4.01 -15.43
C LEU A 197 -13.80 -4.49 -16.58
N LEU A 198 -15.11 -4.66 -16.35
CA LEU A 198 -16.07 -4.98 -17.40
C LEU A 198 -16.21 -3.87 -18.46
N LYS A 199 -15.87 -2.62 -18.12
CA LYS A 199 -15.93 -1.48 -19.03
C LYS A 199 -14.62 -1.16 -19.71
N LEU A 200 -13.51 -1.74 -19.26
CA LEU A 200 -12.17 -1.36 -19.69
C LEU A 200 -12.00 -1.36 -21.21
N ASP A 201 -12.48 -2.41 -21.89
CA ASP A 201 -12.35 -2.55 -23.34
C ASP A 201 -13.36 -1.72 -24.14
N THR A 202 -14.57 -1.53 -23.59
CA THR A 202 -15.68 -0.88 -24.31
C THR A 202 -15.80 0.62 -24.07
N ASP A 203 -15.41 1.06 -22.88
CA ASP A 203 -15.54 2.43 -22.37
C ASP A 203 -14.48 2.68 -21.28
N PRO A 204 -13.21 2.86 -21.66
CA PRO A 204 -12.12 3.06 -20.71
C PRO A 204 -12.30 4.34 -19.89
N VAL A 205 -12.95 5.37 -20.45
CA VAL A 205 -13.21 6.62 -19.73
C VAL A 205 -14.17 6.38 -18.55
N GLU A 206 -15.24 5.62 -18.76
CA GLU A 206 -16.14 5.26 -17.66
C GLU A 206 -15.49 4.29 -16.67
N ALA A 207 -14.65 3.36 -17.15
CA ALA A 207 -13.86 2.49 -16.27
C ALA A 207 -12.99 3.30 -15.30
N ALA A 208 -12.29 4.32 -15.79
CA ALA A 208 -11.49 5.23 -14.97
C ALA A 208 -12.35 5.98 -13.92
N LYS A 209 -13.48 6.56 -14.32
CA LYS A 209 -14.40 7.27 -13.40
C LYS A 209 -14.94 6.36 -12.29
N LEU A 210 -15.20 5.09 -12.60
CA LEU A 210 -15.64 4.13 -11.59
C LEU A 210 -14.56 3.93 -10.52
N VAL A 211 -13.29 3.80 -10.90
CA VAL A 211 -12.22 3.56 -9.91
C VAL A 211 -11.74 4.81 -9.18
N GLU A 212 -12.03 6.02 -9.68
CA GLU A 212 -11.76 7.28 -8.96
C GLU A 212 -12.47 7.39 -7.60
N ARG A 213 -13.58 6.68 -7.43
CA ARG A 213 -14.37 6.69 -6.19
C ARG A 213 -13.80 5.74 -5.12
N ILE A 214 -12.80 4.92 -5.45
CA ILE A 214 -12.14 4.03 -4.50
C ILE A 214 -11.06 4.82 -3.76
N ALA A 215 -11.21 4.95 -2.45
CA ALA A 215 -10.29 5.71 -1.60
C ALA A 215 -8.86 5.14 -1.65
N THR A 216 -7.85 5.99 -1.47
CA THR A 216 -6.44 5.59 -1.38
C THR A 216 -6.14 4.70 -0.18
N THR A 217 -6.96 4.79 0.87
CA THR A 217 -6.90 3.92 2.06
C THR A 217 -7.55 2.55 1.86
N SER A 218 -8.27 2.35 0.75
CA SER A 218 -8.93 1.08 0.47
C SER A 218 -7.92 -0.01 0.14
N PRO A 219 -8.10 -1.25 0.61
CA PRO A 219 -7.27 -2.39 0.19
C PRO A 219 -7.40 -2.70 -1.32
N TYR A 220 -8.41 -2.15 -2.00
CA TYR A 220 -8.61 -2.30 -3.44
C TYR A 220 -7.93 -1.19 -4.26
N HIS A 221 -7.24 -0.24 -3.61
CA HIS A 221 -6.63 0.90 -4.30
C HIS A 221 -5.58 0.46 -5.34
N GLY A 222 -4.75 -0.53 -5.03
CA GLY A 222 -3.77 -1.04 -6.01
C GLY A 222 -4.42 -1.61 -7.28
N LEU A 223 -5.63 -2.18 -7.18
CA LEU A 223 -6.39 -2.60 -8.36
C LEU A 223 -6.98 -1.40 -9.11
N ALA A 224 -7.41 -0.36 -8.40
CA ALA A 224 -7.85 0.90 -9.00
C ALA A 224 -6.73 1.58 -9.80
N GLU A 225 -5.50 1.56 -9.30
CA GLU A 225 -4.32 2.09 -10.01
C GLU A 225 -4.06 1.33 -11.32
N ILE A 226 -4.12 0.00 -11.28
CA ILE A 226 -3.98 -0.85 -12.47
C ILE A 226 -5.04 -0.50 -13.51
N ILE A 227 -6.31 -0.42 -13.11
CA ILE A 227 -7.42 -0.11 -14.02
C ILE A 227 -7.23 1.29 -14.63
N ARG A 228 -6.83 2.27 -13.82
CA ARG A 228 -6.58 3.64 -14.29
C ARG A 228 -5.45 3.68 -15.32
N ALA A 229 -4.36 2.96 -15.07
CA ALA A 229 -3.24 2.87 -16.01
C ALA A 229 -3.64 2.21 -17.33
N CYS A 230 -4.43 1.13 -17.28
CA CYS A 230 -4.95 0.48 -18.49
C CYS A 230 -5.96 1.35 -19.25
N ALA A 231 -6.76 2.15 -18.54
CA ALA A 231 -7.79 3.01 -19.12
C ALA A 231 -7.24 4.34 -19.67
N ALA A 232 -5.97 4.66 -19.45
CA ALA A 232 -5.37 5.90 -19.93
C ALA A 232 -5.34 5.95 -21.46
N PRO A 233 -5.49 7.15 -22.07
CA PRO A 233 -5.35 7.31 -23.52
C PRO A 233 -4.00 6.81 -24.04
N GLU A 234 -2.95 7.00 -23.23
CA GLU A 234 -1.61 6.46 -23.44
C GLU A 234 -1.23 5.59 -22.24
N PRO A 235 -1.44 4.26 -22.30
CA PRO A 235 -1.16 3.38 -21.16
C PRO A 235 0.33 3.27 -20.83
N ALA A 236 1.22 3.38 -21.81
CA ALA A 236 2.63 3.03 -21.62
C ALA A 236 3.34 3.82 -20.50
N PRO A 237 3.21 5.16 -20.40
CA PRO A 237 3.77 5.92 -19.27
C PRO A 237 3.17 5.52 -17.92
N GLU A 238 1.85 5.34 -17.85
CA GLU A 238 1.15 4.98 -16.61
C GLU A 238 1.55 3.58 -16.12
N LEU A 239 1.71 2.62 -17.04
CA LEU A 239 2.21 1.28 -16.72
C LEU A 239 3.63 1.29 -16.15
N MET A 240 4.44 2.31 -16.45
CA MET A 240 5.79 2.45 -15.88
C MET A 240 5.79 2.95 -14.44
N ALA A 241 4.77 3.70 -14.03
CA ALA A 241 4.61 4.15 -12.64
C ALA A 241 4.20 3.00 -11.70
N LEU A 242 3.57 1.95 -12.24
CA LEU A 242 3.18 0.76 -11.49
C LEU A 242 4.40 -0.05 -11.00
N ASP A 243 4.23 -0.76 -9.90
CA ASP A 243 5.21 -1.76 -9.46
C ASP A 243 5.27 -2.98 -10.42
N ALA A 244 6.23 -3.88 -10.20
CA ALA A 244 6.44 -5.02 -11.09
C ALA A 244 5.23 -5.98 -11.16
N ALA A 245 4.53 -6.22 -10.04
CA ALA A 245 3.40 -7.14 -9.98
C ALA A 245 2.14 -6.49 -10.57
N GLN A 246 1.88 -5.22 -10.24
CA GLN A 246 0.81 -4.42 -10.81
C GLN A 246 0.94 -4.34 -12.34
N ARG A 247 2.15 -4.04 -12.84
CA ARG A 247 2.43 -3.95 -14.27
C ARG A 247 2.21 -5.27 -15.01
N GLU A 248 2.55 -6.40 -14.39
CA GLU A 248 2.29 -7.71 -14.96
C GLU A 248 0.80 -7.99 -15.09
N LEU A 249 0.01 -7.68 -14.06
CA LEU A 249 -1.45 -7.81 -14.14
C LEU A 249 -2.06 -6.86 -15.20
N ALA A 250 -1.62 -5.61 -15.24
CA ALA A 250 -2.06 -4.62 -16.22
C ALA A 250 -1.78 -5.06 -17.67
N ALA A 251 -0.61 -5.65 -17.91
CA ALA A 251 -0.26 -6.19 -19.23
C ALA A 251 -1.19 -7.34 -19.66
N HIS A 252 -1.58 -8.22 -18.73
CA HIS A 252 -2.55 -9.27 -19.03
C HIS A 252 -3.94 -8.71 -19.33
N LEU A 253 -4.37 -7.66 -18.61
CA LEU A 253 -5.65 -6.99 -18.88
C LEU A 253 -5.70 -6.34 -20.26
N LEU A 254 -4.58 -5.77 -20.71
CA LEU A 254 -4.44 -5.18 -22.05
C LEU A 254 -4.25 -6.24 -23.16
N GLY A 255 -4.22 -7.53 -22.81
CA GLY A 255 -4.00 -8.61 -23.79
C GLY A 255 -2.60 -8.62 -24.40
N LEU A 256 -1.60 -8.07 -23.71
CA LEU A 256 -0.23 -8.04 -24.21
C LEU A 256 0.34 -9.46 -24.32
N ASP A 257 0.98 -9.75 -25.45
CA ASP A 257 1.66 -11.03 -25.64
C ASP A 257 2.97 -11.11 -24.84
N ALA A 258 3.58 -12.31 -24.82
CA ALA A 258 4.83 -12.54 -24.07
C ALA A 258 6.01 -11.66 -24.54
N ARG A 259 6.04 -11.26 -25.82
CA ARG A 259 7.10 -10.40 -26.37
C ARG A 259 6.88 -8.95 -25.92
N GLN A 260 5.65 -8.46 -25.96
CA GLN A 260 5.25 -7.14 -25.49
C GLN A 260 5.44 -7.00 -23.97
N LEU A 261 5.08 -8.02 -23.19
CA LEU A 261 5.33 -8.05 -21.75
C LEU A 261 6.84 -8.01 -21.43
N LYS A 262 7.66 -8.75 -22.20
CA LYS A 262 9.12 -8.69 -22.05
C LYS A 262 9.65 -7.30 -22.36
N LEU A 263 9.20 -6.69 -23.46
CA LEU A 263 9.58 -5.33 -23.85
C LEU A 263 9.28 -4.32 -22.73
N LEU A 264 8.08 -4.40 -22.16
CA LEU A 264 7.62 -3.57 -21.05
C LEU A 264 8.49 -3.74 -19.79
N LYS A 265 8.84 -4.99 -19.45
CA LYS A 265 9.73 -5.33 -18.33
C LYS A 265 11.16 -4.84 -18.56
N ASP A 266 11.66 -4.89 -19.79
CA ASP A 266 13.00 -4.43 -20.12
C ASP A 266 13.08 -2.89 -20.15
N TRP A 267 12.03 -2.20 -20.60
CA TRP A 267 11.94 -0.74 -20.54
C TRP A 267 11.95 -0.23 -19.10
N ALA A 268 11.17 -0.86 -18.22
CA ALA A 268 11.09 -0.46 -16.81
C ALA A 268 12.44 -0.55 -16.05
N LYS A 269 13.40 -1.34 -16.56
CA LYS A 269 14.75 -1.46 -15.97
C LYS A 269 15.69 -0.33 -16.39
N LEU A 270 15.34 0.46 -17.41
CA LEU A 270 16.21 1.53 -17.91
C LEU A 270 16.26 2.74 -16.97
N GLY A 271 15.29 2.87 -16.06
CA GLY A 271 15.15 4.02 -15.16
C GLY A 271 14.47 5.23 -15.81
N THR A 272 14.25 6.28 -15.01
CA THR A 272 13.54 7.49 -15.43
C THR A 272 14.33 8.76 -15.05
N PRO A 273 14.85 9.54 -16.02
CA PRO A 273 14.95 9.23 -17.45
C PRO A 273 16.02 8.15 -17.72
N PRO A 274 15.88 7.36 -18.80
CA PRO A 274 16.89 6.38 -19.19
C PRO A 274 18.14 7.07 -19.74
N ASP A 275 19.31 6.47 -19.49
CA ASP A 275 20.58 6.89 -20.11
C ASP A 275 20.57 6.66 -21.63
N ASP A 276 21.17 7.56 -22.40
CA ASP A 276 21.13 7.53 -23.88
C ASP A 276 21.69 6.23 -24.47
N LYS A 277 22.76 5.69 -23.88
CA LYS A 277 23.34 4.40 -24.30
C LYS A 277 22.38 3.26 -23.95
N ALA A 278 21.74 3.31 -22.78
CA ALA A 278 20.77 2.30 -22.38
C ALA A 278 19.54 2.30 -23.30
N LEU A 279 19.03 3.48 -23.65
CA LEU A 279 17.92 3.66 -24.58
C LEU A 279 18.29 3.18 -25.99
N PHE A 280 19.46 3.55 -26.51
CA PHE A 280 19.95 3.06 -27.80
C PHE A 280 20.07 1.53 -27.80
N GLY A 281 20.68 0.95 -26.76
CA GLY A 281 20.84 -0.50 -26.61
C GLY A 281 19.49 -1.22 -26.54
N PHE A 282 18.50 -0.63 -25.86
CA PHE A 282 17.15 -1.17 -25.78
C PHE A 282 16.47 -1.26 -27.15
N ILE A 283 16.51 -0.19 -27.94
CA ILE A 283 15.88 -0.17 -29.28
C ILE A 283 16.52 -1.24 -30.17
N ILE A 284 17.85 -1.29 -30.22
CA ILE A 284 18.60 -2.27 -31.02
C ILE A 284 18.30 -3.72 -30.59
N SER A 285 18.14 -3.97 -29.30
CA SER A 285 17.86 -5.31 -28.77
C SER A 285 16.43 -5.79 -29.05
N ASN A 286 15.53 -4.88 -29.42
CA ASN A 286 14.09 -5.16 -29.57
C ASN A 286 13.54 -4.85 -30.97
N LEU A 287 14.39 -4.69 -31.98
CA LEU A 287 13.98 -4.36 -33.37
C LEU A 287 12.95 -5.32 -33.98
N THR A 288 12.88 -6.56 -33.50
CA THR A 288 11.90 -7.55 -33.99
C THR A 288 10.46 -7.27 -33.55
N VAL A 289 10.29 -6.40 -32.55
CA VAL A 289 8.97 -6.06 -31.95
C VAL A 289 8.60 -4.59 -32.24
N LEU A 290 9.58 -3.78 -32.62
CA LEU A 290 9.41 -2.36 -32.92
C LEU A 290 9.20 -2.13 -34.42
N ASP A 291 8.53 -1.02 -34.75
CA ASP A 291 8.51 -0.53 -36.12
C ASP A 291 9.93 -0.14 -36.56
N GLN A 292 10.39 -0.72 -37.68
CA GLN A 292 11.79 -0.58 -38.10
C GLN A 292 12.14 0.86 -38.49
N GLU A 293 11.22 1.60 -39.10
CA GLU A 293 11.47 2.96 -39.55
C GLU A 293 11.47 3.93 -38.36
N GLN A 294 10.57 3.76 -37.40
CA GLN A 294 10.59 4.52 -36.15
C GLN A 294 11.84 4.21 -35.33
N ALA A 295 12.21 2.93 -35.20
CA ALA A 295 13.43 2.52 -34.51
C ALA A 295 14.68 3.13 -35.17
N ARG A 296 14.74 3.13 -36.51
CA ARG A 296 15.82 3.79 -37.26
C ARG A 296 15.89 5.28 -36.96
N ARG A 297 14.76 6.00 -37.04
CA ARG A 297 14.70 7.44 -36.76
C ARG A 297 15.11 7.76 -35.32
N ALA A 298 14.63 6.98 -34.35
CA ALA A 298 14.97 7.14 -32.93
C ALA A 298 16.46 6.91 -32.69
N CYS A 299 17.03 5.80 -33.21
CA CYS A 299 18.46 5.53 -33.10
C CYS A 299 19.31 6.60 -33.80
N LEU A 300 18.88 7.12 -34.95
CA LEU A 300 19.57 8.21 -35.65
C LEU A 300 19.60 9.49 -34.81
N ALA A 301 18.46 9.88 -34.21
CA ALA A 301 18.38 11.05 -33.33
C ALA A 301 19.31 10.90 -32.12
N LEU A 302 19.38 9.69 -31.54
CA LEU A 302 20.25 9.40 -30.39
C LEU A 302 21.75 9.48 -30.72
N LEU A 303 22.17 9.40 -31.98
CA LEU A 303 23.60 9.55 -32.32
C LEU A 303 24.15 10.94 -32.02
N SER A 304 23.29 11.96 -31.93
CA SER A 304 23.69 13.32 -31.54
C SER A 304 24.23 13.40 -30.11
N VAL A 305 23.69 12.58 -29.22
CA VAL A 305 24.05 12.52 -27.78
C VAL A 305 24.86 11.28 -27.44
N TYR A 306 24.74 10.20 -28.22
CA TYR A 306 25.48 8.94 -28.10
C TYR A 306 26.19 8.55 -29.42
N PRO A 307 27.24 9.29 -29.83
CA PRO A 307 27.93 9.03 -31.10
C PRO A 307 28.65 7.68 -31.14
N ARG A 308 28.98 7.09 -29.98
CA ARG A 308 29.58 5.75 -29.90
C ARG A 308 28.66 4.64 -30.44
N GLY A 309 27.36 4.90 -30.62
CA GLY A 309 26.40 3.96 -31.23
C GLY A 309 26.49 3.87 -32.76
N GLN A 310 27.21 4.78 -33.43
CA GLN A 310 27.25 4.88 -34.90
C GLN A 310 27.63 3.56 -35.60
N PRO A 311 28.66 2.80 -35.18
CA PRO A 311 29.00 1.53 -35.83
C PRO A 311 27.85 0.52 -35.82
N ILE A 312 27.12 0.45 -34.69
CA ILE A 312 25.97 -0.44 -34.52
C ILE A 312 24.80 0.04 -35.38
N TYR A 313 24.54 1.36 -35.42
CA TYR A 313 23.53 1.94 -36.30
C TYR A 313 23.80 1.56 -37.75
N THR A 314 25.02 1.78 -38.25
CA THR A 314 25.37 1.49 -39.65
C THR A 314 25.25 0.01 -39.97
N GLN A 315 25.63 -0.86 -39.05
CA GLN A 315 25.46 -2.30 -39.21
C GLN A 315 23.99 -2.74 -39.30
N ARG A 316 23.08 -2.08 -38.56
CA ARG A 316 21.67 -2.50 -38.45
C ARG A 316 20.75 -1.82 -39.46
N PHE A 317 21.00 -0.56 -39.80
CA PHE A 317 20.11 0.26 -40.61
C PHE A 317 20.74 0.79 -41.91
N GLY A 318 22.03 0.56 -42.13
CA GLY A 318 22.76 1.06 -43.30
C GLY A 318 23.42 2.43 -43.08
N PRO A 319 23.99 3.03 -44.13
CA PRO A 319 24.76 4.27 -44.03
C PRO A 319 23.91 5.43 -43.50
N LEU A 320 24.57 6.42 -42.89
CA LEU A 320 23.90 7.65 -42.46
C LEU A 320 23.35 8.39 -43.69
N PRO A 321 22.19 9.05 -43.58
CA PRO A 321 21.68 9.90 -44.65
C PRO A 321 22.72 10.95 -45.04
N ALA A 322 22.84 11.23 -46.34
CA ALA A 322 23.64 12.36 -46.79
C ALA A 322 23.09 13.64 -46.14
N PHE A 323 23.98 14.49 -45.63
CA PHE A 323 23.59 15.77 -45.04
C PHE A 323 23.08 16.65 -46.18
N GLU A 324 21.75 16.84 -46.27
CA GLU A 324 21.19 17.89 -47.15
C GLU A 324 21.50 19.22 -46.48
N ALA A 325 22.35 20.02 -47.15
CA ALA A 325 22.81 21.33 -46.72
C ALA A 325 21.77 22.43 -47.01
#